data_AF-A0A2T4D3V5-F1
#
_entry.id   AF-A0A2T4D3V5-F1
#
_cell.length_a   1.000
_cell.length_b   1.000
_cell.length_c   1.000
_cell.angle_alpha   90.00
_cell.angle_beta   90.00
_cell.angle_gamma   90.00
#
_symmetry.space_group_name_H-M   'P 1'
#
loop_
_entity.id
_entity.type
_entity.pdbx_description
1 polymer ?
#
loop_
_entity_poly.entity_id
_entity_poly.type
_entity_poly.pdbx_seq_one_letter_code
_entity_poly.pdbx_strand_id
1 'polypeptide(L)' 'LIPKDNERDLKEISDNVKGDLKIQPVQWIDEVLKVALERTPEAVVKAP' A
#
# COMPACT_ATOMS: atom_id res chain seq x y z
N LEU A 1 -3.63 1.43 0.97
CA LEU A 1 -2.40 1.21 1.77
C LEU A 1 -2.29 2.36 2.75
N ILE A 2 -1.97 2.09 4.01
CA ILE A 2 -1.76 3.14 5.04
C ILE A 2 -0.48 2.85 5.83
N PRO A 3 0.18 3.85 6.43
CA PRO A 3 1.25 3.59 7.38
C PRO A 3 0.74 2.75 8.56
N LYS A 4 1.57 1.82 9.05
CA LYS A 4 1.22 0.93 10.17
C LYS A 4 0.76 1.68 11.42
N ASP A 5 1.35 2.84 11.69
CA ASP A 5 1.02 3.64 12.88
C ASP A 5 -0.41 4.22 12.82
N ASN A 6 -0.95 4.42 11.60
CA ASN A 6 -2.31 4.91 11.38
C ASN A 6 -3.41 3.84 11.59
N GLU A 7 -3.06 2.59 11.86
CA GLU A 7 -4.05 1.55 12.15
C GLU A 7 -4.91 1.91 13.38
N ARG A 8 -4.33 2.65 14.33
CA ARG A 8 -5.03 3.15 15.52
C ARG A 8 -6.13 4.15 15.17
N ASP A 9 -5.89 4.99 14.17
CA ASP A 9 -6.79 6.05 13.72
C ASP A 9 -8.01 5.48 12.98
N LEU A 10 -7.89 4.27 12.41
CA LEU A 10 -9.02 3.60 11.74
C LEU A 10 -10.20 3.34 12.67
N LYS A 11 -9.98 3.30 13.98
CA LYS A 11 -11.05 3.15 14.98
C LYS A 11 -12.01 4.34 14.99
N GLU A 12 -11.56 5.51 14.54
CA GLU A 12 -12.36 6.73 14.47
C GLU A 12 -13.13 6.86 13.15
N ILE A 13 -12.76 6.06 12.15
CA ILE A 13 -13.47 6.01 10.86
C ILE A 13 -14.73 5.14 11.02
N SER A 14 -15.85 5.54 10.42
CA SER A 14 -17.11 4.80 10.46
C SER A 14 -17.06 3.46 9.70
N ASP A 15 -17.90 2.50 10.07
CA ASP A 15 -17.88 1.14 9.49
C ASP A 15 -18.32 1.09 8.03
N ASN A 16 -19.24 1.96 7.61
CA ASN A 16 -19.65 2.07 6.21
C ASN A 16 -18.47 2.40 5.29
N VAL A 17 -17.61 3.35 5.67
CA VAL A 17 -16.43 3.73 4.89
C VAL A 17 -15.37 2.62 4.90
N LYS A 18 -15.17 1.96 6.04
CA LYS A 18 -14.22 0.85 6.16
C LYS A 18 -14.66 -0.39 5.37
N GLY A 19 -15.96 -0.67 5.32
CA GLY A 19 -16.52 -1.82 4.62
C GLY A 19 -16.30 -1.79 3.11
N ASP A 20 -16.25 -0.58 2.52
CA ASP A 20 -16.07 -0.39 1.08
C ASP A 20 -14.59 -0.35 0.66
N LEU A 21 -13.66 -0.37 1.62
CA LEU A 21 -12.22 -0.17 1.35
C LEU A 21 -11.39 -1.36 1.82
N LYS A 22 -10.53 -1.86 0.93
CA LYS A 22 -9.46 -2.81 1.32
C LYS A 22 -8.28 -2.03 1.90
N ILE A 23 -8.30 -1.81 3.21
CA ILE A 23 -7.23 -1.13 3.93
C ILE A 23 -6.13 -2.13 4.28
N GLN A 24 -4.89 -1.84 3.89
CA GLN A 24 -3.72 -2.68 4.18
C GLN A 24 -2.62 -1.80 4.81
N PRO A 25 -2.33 -1.99 6.11
CA PRO A 25 -1.23 -1.30 6.79
C PRO A 25 0.12 -1.80 6.27
N VAL A 26 1.08 -0.89 6.11
CA VAL A 26 2.45 -1.18 5.65
C VAL A 26 3.47 -0.41 6.48
N GLN A 27 4.67 -0.97 6.61
CA GLN A 27 5.77 -0.36 7.36
C GLN A 27 6.91 0.08 6.43
N TRP A 28 7.10 -0.59 5.29
CA TRP A 28 8.21 -0.32 4.38
C TRP A 28 7.75 -0.07 2.94
N ILE A 29 8.58 0.66 2.19
CA ILE A 29 8.28 0.99 0.79
C ILE A 29 8.20 -0.26 -0.10
N ASP A 30 8.97 -1.30 0.17
CA ASP A 30 8.92 -2.56 -0.58
C ASP A 30 7.54 -3.23 -0.53
N GLU A 31 6.82 -3.10 0.58
CA GLU A 31 5.46 -3.62 0.72
C GLU A 31 4.47 -2.84 -0.15
N VAL A 32 4.65 -1.51 -0.23
CA VAL A 32 3.86 -0.65 -1.12
C VAL A 32 4.10 -1.06 -2.56
N LEU A 33 5.35 -1.21 -2.97
CA LEU A 33 5.70 -1.53 -4.36
C LEU A 33 5.14 -2.88 -4.80
N LYS A 34 5.14 -3.89 -3.92
CA LYS A 34 4.56 -5.22 -4.21
C LYS A 34 3.06 -5.19 -4.48
N VAL A 35 2.33 -4.24 -3.88
CA VAL A 35 0.87 -4.15 -3.99
C VAL A 35 0.45 -3.13 -5.06
N ALA A 36 1.19 -2.04 -5.19
CA ALA A 36 0.82 -0.92 -6.05
C ALA A 36 1.28 -1.09 -7.51
N LEU A 37 2.35 -1.86 -7.75
CA LEU A 37 2.84 -2.07 -9.10
C LEU A 37 2.04 -3.19 -9.79
N GLU A 38 1.53 -2.90 -10.98
CA GLU A 38 0.85 -3.89 -11.82
C GLU A 38 1.80 -5.01 -12.26
N ARG A 39 3.08 -4.69 -12.45
CA ARG A 39 4.14 -5.66 -12.76
C ARG A 39 5.47 -5.24 -12.12
N THR A 40 6.35 -6.20 -11.93
CA THR A 40 7.73 -5.94 -11.48
C THR A 40 8.46 -5.11 -12.53
N PRO A 41 9.18 -4.04 -12.13
CA PRO A 41 9.94 -3.23 -13.07
C PRO A 41 11.11 -4.04 -13.61
N GLU A 42 11.33 -3.92 -14.92
CA GLU A 42 12.48 -4.52 -15.59
C GLU A 42 13.64 -3.51 -15.66
N ALA A 43 14.86 -3.99 -15.43
CA ALA A 43 16.04 -3.16 -15.55
C ALA A 43 16.24 -2.73 -17.00
N VAL A 44 16.43 -1.43 -17.23
CA VAL A 44 16.76 -0.93 -18.56
C VAL A 44 18.23 -1.21 -18.84
N VAL A 45 18.51 -2.11 -19.78
CA VAL A 45 19.87 -2.31 -20.29
C VAL A 45 20.18 -1.14 -21.22
N LYS A 46 21.14 -0.28 -20.85
CA LYS A 46 21.63 0.74 -21.79
C LYS A 46 22.38 0.05 -22.92
N ALA A 47 21.98 0.33 -24.17
CA ALA A 47 22.76 -0.03 -25.34
C ALA A 47 24.13 0.68 -25.29
N PRO A 48 25.21 0.03 -25.79
CA PRO A 48 26.56 0.56 -25.75
C PRO A 48 26.72 1.88 -26.51
#